data_AF-A0A6A5BGN1-F1
#
_entry.id   AF-A0A6A5BGN1-F1
#
_cell.length_a   1.000
_cell.length_b   1.000
_cell.length_c   1.000
_cell.angle_alpha   90.00
_cell.angle_beta   90.00
_cell.angle_gamma   90.00
#
_symmetry.space_group_name_H-M   'P 1'
#
loop_
_entity.id
_entity.type
_entity.pdbx_description
1 polymer ?
#
loop_
_entity_poly.entity_id
_entity_poly.type
_entity_poly.pdbx_seq_one_letter_code
_entity_poly.pdbx_strand_id
1 'polypeptide(L)'
;MKERLLEQVNEVNGHVFENIEIVNLKLESISVAQQIEFFTTLNVYVTTQGSASFMSLFMINPNALMIYVPSCLKETFMCSDIHLQVHETFSNIRIISLMDHLHLIQCVTENSHQAQGFPVKPIDVISPEFKGDCHERVNPEGLKDLIVKSLRREL
;
A
#
# COMPACT_ATOMS: atom_id res chain seq x y z
N MET A 1 -13.79 7.15 -21.35
CA MET A 1 -12.66 6.18 -21.32
C MET A 1 -12.37 5.69 -19.91
N LYS A 2 -12.40 6.59 -18.92
CA LYS A 2 -12.43 6.29 -17.47
C LYS A 2 -13.46 5.19 -17.12
N GLU A 3 -14.69 5.30 -17.64
CA GLU A 3 -15.82 4.40 -17.31
C GLU A 3 -15.60 2.92 -17.71
N ARG A 4 -14.90 2.61 -18.81
CA ARG A 4 -14.76 1.22 -19.28
C ARG A 4 -13.70 0.38 -18.54
N LEU A 5 -12.74 1.04 -17.89
CA LEU A 5 -11.74 0.36 -17.06
C LEU A 5 -12.27 0.08 -15.64
N LEU A 6 -13.38 0.72 -15.26
CA LEU A 6 -13.94 0.71 -13.90
C LEU A 6 -14.96 -0.43 -13.66
N GLU A 7 -15.59 -0.94 -14.73
CA GLU A 7 -16.77 -1.83 -14.59
C GLU A 7 -16.46 -3.28 -14.19
N GLN A 8 -15.22 -3.78 -14.33
CA GLN A 8 -14.97 -5.23 -14.23
C GLN A 8 -14.75 -5.80 -12.82
N VAL A 9 -14.79 -4.98 -11.76
CA VAL A 9 -14.42 -5.42 -10.39
C VAL A 9 -15.55 -5.20 -9.37
N ASN A 10 -16.44 -4.25 -9.63
CA ASN A 10 -17.55 -3.91 -8.73
C ASN A 10 -18.64 -4.99 -8.66
N GLU A 11 -18.69 -5.95 -9.59
CA GLU A 11 -19.68 -7.02 -9.57
C GLU A 11 -19.48 -8.05 -8.43
N VAL A 12 -18.28 -8.14 -7.83
CA VAL A 12 -17.96 -9.18 -6.83
C VAL A 12 -18.08 -8.68 -5.38
N ASN A 13 -17.99 -7.37 -5.12
CA ASN A 13 -17.83 -6.82 -3.76
C ASN A 13 -18.89 -5.77 -3.34
N GLY A 14 -19.98 -5.62 -4.09
CA GLY A 14 -20.87 -4.45 -4.08
C GLY A 14 -21.64 -4.10 -2.80
N HIS A 15 -21.44 -4.76 -1.65
CA HIS A 15 -22.29 -4.56 -0.47
C HIS A 15 -21.59 -4.27 0.86
N VAL A 16 -20.28 -4.01 0.89
CA VAL A 16 -19.58 -3.77 2.18
C VAL A 16 -19.10 -2.32 2.35
N PHE A 17 -18.95 -1.53 1.28
CA PHE A 17 -18.41 -0.17 1.36
C PHE A 17 -19.21 0.80 0.49
N GLU A 18 -20.22 1.47 1.05
CA GLU A 18 -21.19 2.31 0.32
C GLU A 18 -20.59 3.52 -0.43
N ASN A 19 -19.28 3.80 -0.34
CA ASN A 19 -18.61 4.88 -1.07
C ASN A 19 -17.15 4.57 -1.48
N ILE A 20 -16.76 3.29 -1.54
CA ILE A 20 -15.39 2.89 -1.93
C ILE A 20 -15.47 2.08 -3.22
N GLU A 21 -14.98 2.64 -4.31
CA GLU A 21 -14.80 1.94 -5.58
C GLU A 21 -13.44 1.24 -5.58
N ILE A 22 -13.45 -0.10 -5.59
CA ILE A 22 -12.22 -0.89 -5.64
C ILE A 22 -11.91 -1.21 -7.10
N VAL A 23 -10.89 -0.55 -7.65
CA VAL A 23 -10.43 -0.80 -9.01
C VAL A 23 -9.23 -1.76 -8.98
N ASN A 24 -9.45 -3.02 -9.39
CA ASN A 24 -8.37 -4.00 -9.55
C ASN A 24 -7.64 -3.76 -10.88
N LEU A 25 -6.66 -2.86 -10.86
CA LEU A 25 -5.84 -2.51 -12.02
C LEU A 25 -4.59 -3.38 -12.11
N LYS A 26 -4.49 -4.14 -13.20
CA LYS A 26 -3.25 -4.77 -13.62
C LYS A 26 -2.40 -3.75 -14.37
N LEU A 27 -1.43 -3.14 -13.70
CA LEU A 27 -0.57 -2.10 -14.29
C LEU A 27 0.13 -2.59 -15.57
N GLU A 28 0.48 -3.88 -15.64
CA GLU A 28 1.08 -4.52 -16.80
C GLU A 28 0.18 -4.58 -18.04
N SER A 29 -1.14 -4.44 -17.86
CA SER A 29 -2.13 -4.46 -18.94
C SER A 29 -2.42 -3.07 -19.54
N ILE A 30 -1.83 -2.01 -18.98
CA ILE A 30 -1.99 -0.63 -19.46
C ILE A 30 -0.65 -0.04 -19.90
N SER A 31 -0.70 0.86 -20.89
CA SER A 31 0.49 1.52 -21.40
C SER A 31 1.13 2.43 -20.34
N VAL A 32 2.43 2.70 -20.47
CA VAL A 32 3.17 3.61 -19.58
C VAL A 32 2.50 5.00 -19.50
N ALA A 33 2.03 5.53 -20.64
CA ALA A 33 1.32 6.81 -20.66
C ALA A 33 0.04 6.78 -19.83
N GLN A 34 -0.73 5.69 -19.88
CA GLN A 34 -1.94 5.52 -19.08
C GLN A 34 -1.63 5.32 -17.59
N GLN A 35 -0.52 4.64 -17.25
CA GLN A 35 -0.07 4.54 -15.86
C GLN A 35 0.24 5.92 -15.31
N ILE A 36 1.03 6.73 -16.03
CA ILE A 36 1.36 8.10 -15.63
C ILE A 36 0.09 8.93 -15.43
N GLU A 37 -0.83 8.92 -16.40
CA GLU A 37 -2.10 9.66 -16.29
C GLU A 37 -2.92 9.22 -15.07
N PHE A 38 -3.04 7.91 -14.83
CA PHE A 38 -3.74 7.39 -13.66
C PHE A 38 -3.15 7.92 -12.35
N PHE A 39 -1.83 7.78 -12.16
CA PHE A 39 -1.15 8.18 -10.92
C PHE A 39 -1.17 9.70 -10.68
N THR A 40 -1.25 10.52 -11.73
CA THR A 40 -1.39 11.99 -11.56
C THR A 40 -2.67 12.42 -10.85
N THR A 41 -3.71 11.57 -10.87
CA THR A 41 -5.01 11.88 -10.29
C THR A 41 -5.25 11.25 -8.91
N LEU A 42 -4.31 10.43 -8.43
CA LEU A 42 -4.44 9.72 -7.16
C LEU A 42 -4.16 10.64 -5.97
N ASN A 43 -5.03 10.58 -4.96
CA ASN A 43 -4.85 11.26 -3.68
C ASN A 43 -4.26 10.35 -2.60
N VAL A 44 -4.47 9.04 -2.72
CA VAL A 44 -3.95 8.04 -1.78
C VAL A 44 -3.41 6.88 -2.61
N TYR A 45 -2.17 6.48 -2.34
CA TYR A 45 -1.53 5.32 -2.96
C TYR A 45 -0.94 4.43 -1.87
N VAL A 46 -1.48 3.22 -1.72
CA VAL A 46 -0.97 2.22 -0.79
C VAL A 46 -0.10 1.25 -1.58
N THR A 47 1.13 1.02 -1.14
CA THR A 47 2.07 0.17 -1.87
C THR A 47 3.00 -0.59 -0.93
N THR A 48 3.38 -1.80 -1.34
CA THR A 48 4.42 -2.60 -0.70
C THR A 48 5.78 -2.24 -1.32
N GLN A 49 6.87 -2.74 -0.72
CA GLN A 49 8.20 -2.60 -1.33
C GLN A 49 8.22 -3.18 -2.76
N GLY A 50 8.94 -2.53 -3.69
CA GLY A 50 9.11 -3.00 -5.07
C GLY A 50 9.00 -1.90 -6.11
N SER A 51 9.20 -2.21 -7.39
CA SER A 51 9.22 -1.22 -8.49
C SER A 51 7.94 -0.37 -8.62
N ALA A 52 6.80 -0.89 -8.16
CA ALA A 52 5.52 -0.17 -8.18
C ALA A 52 5.54 1.12 -7.33
N SER A 53 6.32 1.14 -6.25
CA SER A 53 6.45 2.31 -5.37
C SER A 53 7.06 3.55 -6.07
N PHE A 54 7.79 3.38 -7.18
CA PHE A 54 8.25 4.50 -8.03
C PHE A 54 7.12 5.20 -8.79
N MET A 55 5.92 4.62 -8.86
CA MET A 55 4.77 5.30 -9.47
C MET A 55 4.32 6.52 -8.66
N SER A 56 4.71 6.61 -7.38
CA SER A 56 4.53 7.81 -6.54
C SER A 56 5.15 9.07 -7.15
N LEU A 57 6.19 8.94 -8.00
CA LEU A 57 6.82 10.07 -8.70
C LEU A 57 5.86 10.81 -9.63
N PHE A 58 4.84 10.12 -10.12
CA PHE A 58 3.84 10.70 -11.01
C PHE A 58 2.64 11.29 -10.25
N MET A 59 2.60 11.16 -8.92
CA MET A 59 1.59 11.81 -8.08
C MET A 59 1.95 13.29 -7.91
N ILE A 60 1.23 14.18 -8.60
CA ILE A 60 1.56 15.61 -8.68
C ILE A 60 0.88 16.46 -7.59
N ASN A 61 -0.13 15.94 -6.90
CA ASN A 61 -0.80 16.67 -5.83
C ASN A 61 0.07 16.62 -4.55
N PRO A 62 0.58 17.76 -4.04
CA PRO A 62 1.44 17.79 -2.85
C PRO A 62 0.72 17.40 -1.56
N ASN A 63 -0.63 17.41 -1.55
CA ASN A 63 -1.42 16.90 -0.44
C ASN A 63 -1.76 15.41 -0.57
N ALA A 64 -1.35 14.77 -1.67
CA ALA A 64 -1.54 13.34 -1.81
C ALA A 64 -0.66 12.58 -0.80
N LEU A 65 -1.10 11.36 -0.53
CA LEU A 65 -0.53 10.50 0.48
C LEU A 65 -0.08 9.19 -0.18
N MET A 66 1.15 8.79 0.10
CA MET A 66 1.62 7.45 -0.11
C MET A 66 1.71 6.73 1.23
N ILE A 67 1.08 5.57 1.33
CA ILE A 67 1.19 4.69 2.48
C ILE A 67 2.07 3.52 2.07
N TYR A 68 3.18 3.38 2.79
CA TYR A 68 4.16 2.34 2.54
C TYR A 68 3.95 1.17 3.50
N VAL A 69 3.62 0.01 2.94
CA VAL A 69 3.52 -1.25 3.67
C VAL A 69 4.93 -1.85 3.75
N PRO A 70 5.50 -2.06 4.96
CA PRO A 70 6.81 -2.65 5.11
C PRO A 70 6.81 -4.10 4.61
N SER A 71 7.98 -4.59 4.23
CA SER A 71 8.15 -6.00 3.93
C SER A 71 8.37 -6.77 5.22
N CYS A 72 7.73 -7.93 5.34
CA CYS A 72 7.79 -8.76 6.52
C CYS A 72 8.34 -10.16 6.22
N LEU A 73 9.14 -10.71 7.13
CA LEU A 73 9.67 -12.08 7.05
C LEU A 73 8.68 -13.08 7.64
N LYS A 74 8.42 -14.16 6.91
CA LYS A 74 7.54 -15.24 7.31
C LYS A 74 8.08 -16.04 8.48
N GLU A 75 9.40 -16.21 8.60
CA GLU A 75 10.00 -17.01 9.66
C GLU A 75 10.00 -16.32 11.02
N THR A 76 10.17 -15.00 11.03
CA THR A 76 10.36 -14.23 12.27
C THR A 76 9.19 -13.30 12.58
N PHE A 77 8.29 -13.07 11.63
CA PHE A 77 7.22 -12.07 11.71
C PHE A 77 7.77 -10.66 11.99
N MET A 78 8.99 -10.39 11.52
CA MET A 78 9.64 -9.09 11.64
C MET A 78 9.54 -8.31 10.34
N CYS A 79 9.28 -7.01 10.43
CA CYS A 79 9.10 -6.13 9.29
C CYS A 79 10.17 -5.04 9.23
N SER A 80 10.40 -4.52 8.03
CA SER A 80 11.32 -3.43 7.75
C SER A 80 10.86 -2.56 6.59
N ASP A 81 11.20 -1.28 6.63
CA ASP A 81 10.99 -0.29 5.58
C ASP A 81 12.30 0.26 5.00
N ILE A 82 13.38 -0.52 5.02
CA ILE A 82 14.73 -0.09 4.56
C ILE A 82 14.76 0.64 3.19
N HIS A 83 13.84 0.33 2.28
CA HIS A 83 13.78 0.95 0.96
C HIS A 83 13.00 2.28 0.92
N LEU A 84 12.37 2.70 2.02
CA LEU A 84 11.51 3.89 2.09
C LEU A 84 12.27 5.19 1.85
N GLN A 85 13.51 5.29 2.35
CA GLN A 85 14.34 6.49 2.21
C GLN A 85 14.51 6.93 0.74
N VAL A 86 14.58 5.96 -0.18
CA VAL A 86 14.67 6.23 -1.62
C VAL A 86 13.38 6.91 -2.10
N HIS A 87 12.21 6.47 -1.65
CA HIS A 87 10.93 7.07 -2.03
C HIS A 87 10.75 8.47 -1.47
N GLU A 88 11.13 8.68 -0.20
CA GLU A 88 11.10 10.01 0.42
C GLU A 88 11.94 11.03 -0.33
N THR A 89 13.08 10.60 -0.87
CA THR A 89 13.99 11.48 -1.60
C THR A 89 13.40 11.99 -2.92
N PHE A 90 12.59 11.17 -3.60
CA PHE A 90 12.15 11.47 -4.96
C PHE A 90 10.68 11.88 -5.08
N SER A 91 9.87 11.64 -4.05
CA SER A 91 8.44 11.96 -4.10
C SER A 91 8.17 13.39 -3.61
N ASN A 92 7.20 14.06 -4.24
CA ASN A 92 6.71 15.39 -3.79
C ASN A 92 5.49 15.29 -2.88
N ILE A 93 5.22 14.11 -2.35
CA ILE A 93 4.00 13.78 -1.62
C ILE A 93 4.35 13.39 -0.19
N ARG A 94 3.32 13.33 0.67
CA ARG A 94 3.50 12.85 2.03
C ARG A 94 3.62 11.34 2.00
N ILE A 95 4.60 10.80 2.72
CA ILE A 95 4.80 9.37 2.88
C ILE A 95 4.51 9.01 4.34
N ILE A 96 3.77 7.93 4.54
CA ILE A 96 3.55 7.33 5.86
C ILE A 96 4.03 5.89 5.80
N SER A 97 5.00 5.56 6.66
CA SER A 97 5.43 4.19 6.87
C SER A 97 4.45 3.49 7.81
N LEU A 98 3.98 2.30 7.43
CA LEU A 98 3.26 1.46 8.38
C LEU A 98 4.18 0.77 9.39
N MET A 99 5.51 0.98 9.34
CA MET A 99 6.40 0.61 10.45
C MET A 99 6.03 1.31 11.76
N ASP A 100 5.52 2.54 11.69
CA ASP A 100 5.01 3.27 12.87
C ASP A 100 3.62 2.77 13.32
N HIS A 101 3.01 1.89 12.52
CA HIS A 101 1.66 1.40 12.69
C HIS A 101 1.57 -0.14 12.58
N LEU A 102 2.59 -0.87 13.03
CA LEU A 102 2.65 -2.35 12.93
C LEU A 102 1.47 -3.08 13.59
N HIS A 103 0.76 -2.44 14.52
CA HIS A 103 -0.48 -2.97 15.09
C HIS A 103 -1.60 -3.15 14.04
N LEU A 104 -1.49 -2.49 12.89
CA LEU A 104 -2.40 -2.63 11.74
C LEU A 104 -1.98 -3.77 10.80
N ILE A 105 -0.81 -4.37 10.98
CA ILE A 105 -0.26 -5.36 10.05
C ILE A 105 -0.27 -6.74 10.68
N GLN A 106 -0.65 -7.71 9.88
CA GLN A 106 -0.49 -9.12 10.17
C GLN A 106 0.28 -9.79 9.05
N CYS A 107 1.16 -10.71 9.41
CA CYS A 107 1.88 -11.55 8.46
C CYS A 107 1.07 -12.84 8.27
N VAL A 108 0.71 -13.15 7.03
CA VAL A 108 -0.04 -14.36 6.68
C VAL A 108 0.88 -15.29 5.89
N THR A 109 0.99 -16.54 6.33
CA THR A 109 1.91 -17.54 5.78
C THR A 109 1.37 -18.24 4.53
N GLU A 110 0.08 -18.10 4.28
CA GLU A 110 -0.69 -18.75 3.21
C GLU A 110 -1.50 -17.70 2.43
N ASN A 111 -1.66 -17.91 1.13
CA ASN A 111 -2.44 -17.01 0.26
C ASN A 111 -3.95 -17.30 0.37
N SER A 112 -4.52 -17.12 1.56
CA SER A 112 -5.95 -17.32 1.83
C SER A 112 -6.48 -16.26 2.79
N HIS A 113 -7.65 -15.70 2.48
CA HIS A 113 -8.32 -14.76 3.37
C HIS A 113 -8.69 -15.35 4.74
N GLN A 114 -8.85 -16.68 4.79
CA GLN A 114 -9.18 -17.41 6.02
C GLN A 114 -7.94 -17.82 6.83
N ALA A 115 -6.73 -17.64 6.28
CA ALA A 115 -5.52 -18.01 6.98
C ALA A 115 -5.30 -17.13 8.22
N GLN A 116 -4.74 -17.77 9.25
CA GLN A 116 -4.39 -17.10 10.49
C GLN A 116 -3.30 -16.06 10.22
N GLY A 117 -3.52 -14.85 10.71
CA GLY A 117 -2.53 -13.78 10.65
C GLY A 117 -1.74 -13.72 11.95
N PHE A 118 -0.43 -13.54 11.84
CA PHE A 118 0.46 -13.40 12.97
C PHE A 118 0.80 -11.93 13.19
N PRO A 119 0.77 -11.42 14.45
CA PRO A 119 1.20 -10.06 14.73
C PRO A 119 2.68 -9.91 14.43
N VAL A 120 3.06 -8.74 13.93
CA VAL A 120 4.43 -8.46 13.50
C VAL A 120 5.16 -7.52 14.45
N LYS A 121 6.49 -7.49 14.34
CA LYS A 121 7.39 -6.63 15.12
C LYS A 121 8.41 -5.94 14.23
N PRO A 122 9.04 -4.83 14.65
CA PRO A 122 10.14 -4.27 13.89
C PRO A 122 11.34 -5.21 13.91
N ILE A 123 12.15 -5.18 12.85
CA ILE A 123 13.45 -5.85 12.87
C ILE A 123 14.46 -5.01 13.66
N ASP A 124 15.22 -5.65 14.55
CA ASP A 124 16.23 -4.96 15.37
C ASP A 124 17.57 -4.79 14.62
N VAL A 125 17.86 -5.66 13.64
CA VAL A 125 19.11 -5.63 12.85
C VAL A 125 18.79 -5.92 11.39
N ILE A 126 18.99 -4.93 10.52
CA ILE A 126 18.65 -5.07 9.10
C ILE A 126 19.77 -5.81 8.36
N SER A 127 19.46 -6.99 7.82
CA SER A 127 20.33 -7.70 6.89
C SER A 127 20.16 -7.14 5.47
N PRO A 128 21.23 -6.97 4.68
CA PRO A 128 21.12 -6.63 3.26
C PRO A 128 20.43 -7.71 2.41
N GLU A 129 20.26 -8.93 2.95
CA GLU A 129 19.54 -10.03 2.30
C GLU A 129 18.05 -10.08 2.68
N PHE A 130 17.51 -9.00 3.26
CA PHE A 130 16.12 -8.92 3.67
C PHE A 130 15.18 -9.04 2.46
N LYS A 131 14.58 -10.21 2.29
CA LYS A 131 13.53 -10.49 1.31
C LYS A 131 12.29 -10.90 2.06
N GLY A 132 11.32 -9.99 2.17
CA GLY A 132 10.01 -10.33 2.73
C GLY A 132 9.33 -11.41 1.88
N ASP A 133 8.74 -12.40 2.54
CA ASP A 133 8.13 -13.58 1.91
C ASP A 133 6.77 -13.93 2.53
N CYS A 134 6.23 -13.05 3.39
CA CYS A 134 4.89 -13.22 3.91
C CYS A 134 3.88 -12.29 3.26
N HIS A 135 2.61 -12.70 3.27
CA HIS A 135 1.52 -11.90 2.74
C HIS A 135 1.07 -10.91 3.81
N GLU A 136 1.45 -9.63 3.68
CA GLU A 136 1.05 -8.59 4.62
C GLU A 136 -0.45 -8.29 4.51
N ARG A 137 -1.20 -8.67 5.54
CA ARG A 137 -2.61 -8.32 5.69
C ARG A 137 -2.73 -7.08 6.55
N VAL A 138 -3.16 -5.98 5.94
CA VAL A 138 -3.42 -4.72 6.63
C VAL A 138 -4.86 -4.68 7.13
N ASN A 139 -5.06 -4.24 8.38
CA ASN A 139 -6.39 -3.99 8.95
C ASN A 139 -7.07 -2.84 8.17
N PRO A 140 -8.21 -3.11 7.49
CA PRO A 140 -8.84 -2.13 6.60
C PRO A 140 -9.46 -0.94 7.35
N GLU A 141 -10.04 -1.15 8.53
CA GLU A 141 -10.67 -0.09 9.32
C GLU A 141 -9.61 0.86 9.89
N GLY A 142 -8.55 0.30 10.49
CA GLY A 142 -7.46 1.09 11.02
C GLY A 142 -6.68 1.84 9.92
N LEU A 143 -6.53 1.23 8.74
CA LEU A 143 -5.94 1.90 7.58
C LEU A 143 -6.79 3.08 7.09
N LYS A 144 -8.12 2.90 7.03
CA LYS A 144 -9.06 3.99 6.68
C LYS A 144 -8.94 5.15 7.67
N ASP A 145 -8.93 4.86 8.97
CA ASP A 145 -8.80 5.88 10.01
C ASP A 145 -7.46 6.62 9.91
N LEU A 146 -6.38 5.89 9.64
CA LEU A 146 -5.07 6.48 9.38
C LEU A 146 -5.13 7.45 8.20
N ILE A 147 -5.62 7.01 7.03
CA ILE A 147 -5.78 7.84 5.83
C ILE A 147 -6.55 9.12 6.12
N VAL A 148 -7.71 9.02 6.80
CA VAL A 148 -8.55 10.19 7.09
C VAL A 148 -7.81 11.18 7.98
N LYS A 149 -7.16 10.71 9.06
CA LYS A 149 -6.37 11.58 9.96
C LYS A 149 -5.19 12.21 9.22
N SER A 150 -4.51 11.46 8.36
CA SER A 150 -3.40 11.97 7.55
C SER A 150 -3.86 13.10 6.64
N LEU A 151 -4.96 12.91 5.89
CA LEU A 151 -5.51 13.92 4.98
C LEU A 151 -5.96 15.19 5.72
N ARG A 152 -6.45 15.05 6.96
CA ARG A 152 -6.84 16.18 7.84
C ARG A 152 -5.67 16.84 8.57
N ARG A 153 -4.47 16.26 8.52
CA ARG A 153 -3.27 16.72 9.26
C ARG A 153 -3.42 16.63 10.78
N GLU A 154 -4.02 15.53 11.24
CA GLU A 154 -4.28 15.23 12.66
C GLU A 154 -3.32 14.16 13.24
N LEU A 155 -2.25 13.82 12.49
CA LEU A 155 -1.16 12.92 12.89
C LEU A 155 0.11 13.71 13.14
#